data_AF-A0A6D1A8Q7-F1
#
_entry.id   AF-A0A6D1A8Q7-F1
#
_cell.length_a   1.000
_cell.length_b   1.000
_cell.length_c   1.000
_cell.angle_alpha   90.00
_cell.angle_beta   90.00
_cell.angle_gamma   90.00
#
_symmetry.space_group_name_H-M   'P 1'
#
loop_
_entity.id
_entity.type
_entity.pdbx_description
1 polymer ?
#
loop_
_entity_poly.entity_id
_entity_poly.type
_entity_poly.pdbx_seq_one_letter_code
_entity_poly.pdbx_strand_id
1 'polypeptide(L)'
;IMFAEAGRVYTYVMHTHTLLNVVAAEEDVPQAVLIRAIEPHEGQLLMEERRPGRSPREWTNGPGKLTKALGVTMNDYGRWITEQPLYI
;
A
#
# COMPACT_ATOMS: atom_id res chain seq x y z
N ILE A 1 -8.71 12.04 -4.22
CA ILE A 1 -9.08 10.82 -3.46
C ILE A 1 -9.11 11.05 -1.96
N MET A 2 -8.18 11.80 -1.36
CA MET A 2 -8.18 12.00 0.09
C MET A 2 -9.47 12.62 0.68
N PHE A 3 -10.29 13.29 -0.14
CA PHE A 3 -11.61 13.84 0.22
C PHE A 3 -12.79 12.97 -0.24
N ALA A 4 -12.53 11.78 -0.81
CA ALA A 4 -13.57 10.88 -1.30
C ALA A 4 -14.13 10.03 -0.14
N GLU A 5 -15.08 9.15 -0.46
CA GLU A 5 -15.64 8.20 0.49
C GLU A 5 -14.58 7.27 1.12
N ALA A 6 -14.82 6.85 2.36
CA ALA A 6 -14.03 5.86 3.08
C ALA A 6 -13.88 4.55 2.28
N GLY A 7 -12.73 3.90 2.42
CA GLY A 7 -12.41 2.67 1.70
C GLY A 7 -11.75 2.89 0.33
N ARG A 8 -11.53 4.14 -0.09
CA ARG A 8 -10.73 4.45 -1.28
C ARG A 8 -9.24 4.35 -1.00
N VAL A 9 -8.50 3.72 -1.92
CA VAL A 9 -7.04 3.66 -1.91
C VAL A 9 -6.46 5.02 -2.28
N TYR A 10 -5.70 5.62 -1.37
CA TYR A 10 -4.96 6.85 -1.59
C TYR A 10 -3.45 6.56 -1.65
N THR A 11 -2.92 6.40 -2.86
CA THR A 11 -1.48 6.28 -3.10
C THR A 11 -0.85 7.61 -3.49
N TYR A 12 0.37 7.83 -3.05
CA TYR A 12 1.19 8.95 -3.53
C TYR A 12 2.66 8.56 -3.56
N VAL A 13 3.46 9.30 -4.34
CA VAL A 13 4.91 9.10 -4.43
C VAL A 13 5.62 10.09 -3.52
N MET A 14 6.48 9.58 -2.64
CA MET A 14 7.44 10.36 -1.88
C MET A 14 8.85 9.91 -2.23
N HIS A 15 9.62 10.79 -2.87
CA HIS A 15 10.89 10.45 -3.52
C HIS A 15 10.71 9.30 -4.55
N THR A 16 11.18 8.10 -4.23
CA THR A 16 11.14 6.91 -5.11
C THR A 16 10.23 5.81 -4.58
N HIS A 17 9.34 6.15 -3.63
CA HIS A 17 8.48 5.20 -2.96
C HIS A 17 7.01 5.58 -3.12
N THR A 18 6.21 4.63 -3.62
CA THR A 18 4.76 4.67 -3.48
C THR A 18 4.41 4.38 -2.03
N LEU A 19 3.51 5.18 -1.45
CA LEU A 19 2.97 5.00 -0.11
C LEU A 19 1.49 4.67 -0.23
N LEU A 20 1.02 3.68 0.55
CA LEU A 20 -0.35 3.19 0.52
C LEU A 20 -1.14 3.71 1.72
N ASN A 21 -2.22 4.45 1.44
CA ASN A 21 -3.17 4.88 2.45
C ASN A 21 -4.58 4.44 2.06
N VAL A 22 -5.47 4.37 3.05
CA VAL A 22 -6.90 4.12 2.84
C VAL A 22 -7.68 5.27 3.48
N VAL A 23 -8.58 5.89 2.73
CA VAL A 23 -9.45 6.96 3.23
C VAL A 23 -10.35 6.39 4.32
N ALA A 24 -10.48 7.10 5.44
CA ALA A 24 -11.11 6.58 6.66
C ALA A 24 -12.10 7.55 7.31
N ALA A 25 -12.40 8.67 6.65
CA ALA A 25 -13.41 9.63 7.08
C ALA A 25 -14.51 9.79 6.02
N GLU A 26 -15.54 10.55 6.40
CA GLU A 26 -16.62 10.97 5.51
C GLU A 26 -16.08 11.80 4.33
N GLU A 27 -16.89 11.88 3.27
CA GLU A 27 -16.59 12.72 2.12
C GLU A 27 -16.30 14.17 2.58
N ASP A 28 -15.39 14.84 1.88
CA ASP A 28 -14.87 16.18 2.19
C ASP A 28 -14.04 16.31 3.48
N VAL A 29 -13.84 15.22 4.25
CA VAL A 29 -12.95 15.20 5.43
C VAL A 29 -11.62 14.50 5.07
N PRO A 30 -10.49 15.22 4.97
CA PRO A 30 -9.25 14.67 4.42
C PRO A 30 -8.45 13.84 5.44
N GLN A 31 -8.97 12.66 5.79
CA GLN A 31 -8.30 11.73 6.70
C GLN A 31 -8.11 10.35 6.05
N ALA A 32 -6.90 9.83 6.16
CA ALA A 32 -6.53 8.51 5.66
C ALA A 32 -5.56 7.82 6.62
N VAL A 33 -5.59 6.50 6.61
CA VAL A 33 -4.68 5.66 7.41
C VAL A 33 -3.55 5.17 6.52
N LEU A 34 -2.31 5.50 6.90
CA LEU A 34 -1.10 5.00 6.24
C LEU A 34 -0.80 3.57 6.70
N ILE A 35 -0.72 2.63 5.75
CA ILE A 35 -0.20 1.29 6.03
C ILE A 35 1.32 1.38 6.10
N ARG A 36 1.89 1.11 7.28
CA ARG A 36 3.33 1.30 7.54
C ARG A 36 4.16 0.03 7.41
N ALA A 37 3.58 -1.11 7.75
CA ALA A 37 4.20 -2.41 7.64
C ALA A 37 3.14 -3.49 7.67
N ILE A 38 3.49 -4.67 7.17
CA ILE A 38 2.68 -5.89 7.29
C ILE A 38 3.59 -7.07 7.64
N GLU A 39 3.02 -8.10 8.25
CA GLU A 39 3.64 -9.42 8.37
C GLU A 39 3.28 -10.26 7.13
N PRO A 40 4.24 -10.66 6.28
CA PRO A 40 3.94 -11.48 5.10
C PRO A 40 3.41 -12.87 5.50
N HIS A 41 2.14 -13.15 5.16
CA HIS A 41 1.56 -14.48 5.34
C HIS A 41 1.81 -15.40 4.14
N GLU A 42 1.65 -14.87 2.92
CA GLU A 42 1.83 -15.59 1.66
C GLU A 42 2.59 -14.74 0.62
N GLY A 43 3.05 -15.37 -0.46
CA GLY A 43 3.70 -14.68 -1.58
C GLY A 43 5.16 -14.28 -1.31
N GLN A 44 5.82 -14.89 -0.32
CA GLN A 44 7.20 -14.58 0.08
C GLN A 44 8.20 -14.68 -1.07
N LEU A 45 8.06 -15.70 -1.95
CA LEU A 45 8.92 -15.86 -3.13
C LEU A 45 8.79 -14.67 -4.10
N LEU A 46 7.55 -14.21 -4.35
CA LEU A 46 7.31 -13.03 -5.18
C LEU A 46 7.83 -11.75 -4.52
N MET A 47 7.76 -11.65 -3.19
CA MET A 47 8.35 -10.53 -2.45
C MET A 47 9.88 -10.54 -2.56
N GLU A 48 10.52 -11.70 -2.51
CA GLU A 48 11.97 -11.87 -2.71
C GLU A 48 12.40 -11.43 -4.12
N GLU A 49 11.68 -11.88 -5.15
CA GLU A 49 11.91 -11.45 -6.54
C GLU A 49 11.81 -9.92 -6.69
N ARG A 50 10.83 -9.31 -6.02
CA ARG A 50 10.64 -7.85 -6.03
C ARG A 50 11.61 -7.10 -5.11
N ARG A 51 12.29 -7.79 -4.19
CA ARG A 51 13.20 -7.22 -3.17
C ARG A 51 14.51 -8.01 -3.11
N PRO A 52 15.25 -8.14 -4.22
CA PRO A 52 16.42 -9.01 -4.29
C PRO A 52 17.53 -8.56 -3.34
N GLY A 53 18.22 -9.52 -2.73
CA GLY A 53 19.34 -9.28 -1.82
C GLY A 53 18.94 -8.64 -0.47
N ARG A 54 17.66 -8.71 -0.09
CA ARG A 54 17.16 -8.21 1.20
C ARG A 54 16.69 -9.37 2.07
N SER A 55 16.95 -9.26 3.37
CA SER A 55 16.45 -10.26 4.31
C SER A 55 14.91 -10.18 4.40
N PRO A 56 14.21 -11.29 4.71
CA PRO A 56 12.75 -11.30 4.80
C PRO A 56 12.16 -10.21 5.72
N ARG A 57 12.85 -9.91 6.83
CA ARG A 57 12.46 -8.85 7.77
C ARG A 57 12.45 -7.46 7.13
N GLU A 58 13.18 -7.24 6.04
CA GLU A 58 13.29 -5.94 5.36
C GLU A 58 12.35 -5.80 4.15
N TRP A 59 11.51 -6.79 3.86
CA TRP A 59 10.60 -6.73 2.73
C TRP A 59 9.44 -5.77 2.97
N THR A 60 8.81 -5.84 4.13
CA THR A 60 7.55 -5.13 4.43
C THR A 60 7.62 -4.25 5.69
N ASN A 61 8.76 -4.12 6.35
CA ASN A 61 8.92 -3.34 7.60
C ASN A 61 9.02 -1.81 7.40
N GLY A 62 8.39 -1.28 6.36
CA GLY A 62 8.35 0.15 6.10
C GLY A 62 7.41 0.48 4.94
N PRO A 63 6.81 1.68 4.91
CA PRO A 63 5.68 1.98 4.04
C PRO A 63 6.07 1.97 2.56
N GLY A 64 7.26 2.44 2.22
CA GLY A 64 7.79 2.35 0.85
C GLY A 64 8.41 1.00 0.49
N LYS A 65 8.61 0.11 1.47
CA LYS A 65 9.16 -1.24 1.27
C LYS A 65 8.02 -2.22 0.99
N LEU A 66 6.95 -2.15 1.79
CA LEU A 66 5.78 -3.01 1.62
C LEU A 66 5.11 -2.79 0.27
N THR A 67 5.01 -1.56 -0.23
CA THR A 67 4.43 -1.29 -1.56
C THR A 67 5.26 -1.91 -2.67
N LYS A 68 6.60 -1.88 -2.56
CA LYS A 68 7.51 -2.57 -3.49
C LYS A 68 7.37 -4.09 -3.42
N ALA A 69 7.29 -4.66 -2.21
CA ALA A 69 7.11 -6.11 -2.02
C ALA A 69 5.75 -6.61 -2.56
N LEU A 70 4.68 -5.87 -2.29
CA LEU A 70 3.32 -6.20 -2.73
C LEU A 70 3.04 -5.81 -4.19
N GLY A 71 3.89 -4.99 -4.81
CA GLY A 71 3.68 -4.51 -6.18
C GLY A 71 2.59 -3.43 -6.28
N VAL A 72 2.33 -2.70 -5.20
CA VAL A 72 1.39 -1.57 -5.18
C VAL A 72 2.03 -0.38 -5.89
N THR A 73 1.30 0.18 -6.85
CA THR A 73 1.78 1.27 -7.71
C THR A 73 0.81 2.44 -7.70
N MET A 74 1.12 3.49 -8.48
CA MET A 74 0.18 4.59 -8.66
C MET A 74 -1.08 4.20 -9.45
N ASN A 75 -1.08 3.05 -10.13
CA ASN A 75 -2.27 2.54 -10.83
C ASN A 75 -3.36 2.07 -9.85
N ASP A 76 -3.04 1.90 -8.58
CA ASP A 76 -4.00 1.54 -7.54
C ASP A 76 -4.74 2.76 -6.95
N TYR A 77 -4.35 3.97 -7.35
CA TYR A 77 -4.94 5.22 -6.88
C TYR A 77 -6.44 5.29 -7.16
N GLY A 78 -7.24 5.50 -6.11
CA GLY A 78 -8.68 5.70 -6.19
C GLY A 78 -9.51 4.42 -6.31
N ARG A 79 -8.88 3.23 -6.31
CA ARG A 79 -9.59 1.95 -6.28
C ARG A 79 -10.26 1.72 -4.93
N TRP A 80 -11.23 0.82 -4.90
CA TRP A 80 -11.80 0.32 -3.67
C TRP A 80 -10.85 -0.68 -3.00
N ILE A 81 -10.62 -0.52 -1.70
CA ILE A 81 -9.85 -1.47 -0.89
C ILE A 81 -10.61 -2.78 -0.63
N THR A 82 -11.79 -2.96 -1.22
CA THR A 82 -12.59 -4.18 -1.13
C THR A 82 -12.58 -4.98 -2.43
N GLU A 83 -11.82 -4.52 -3.44
CA GLU A 83 -11.79 -5.12 -4.77
C GLU A 83 -10.39 -5.61 -5.15
N GLN A 84 -10.33 -6.70 -5.90
CA GLN A 84 -9.07 -7.20 -6.45
C GLN A 84 -8.39 -6.15 -7.35
N PRO A 85 -7.04 -6.14 -7.42
CA PRO A 85 -6.09 -7.05 -6.78
C PRO A 85 -5.58 -6.56 -5.41
N LEU A 86 -6.02 -5.38 -4.92
CA LEU A 86 -5.58 -4.81 -3.65
C LEU A 86 -6.79 -4.64 -2.72
N TYR A 87 -6.96 -5.58 -1.79
CA TYR A 87 -8.11 -5.64 -0.91
C TYR A 87 -7.77 -6.00 0.55
N ILE A 88 -8.66 -5.65 1.48
CA ILE A 88 -8.66 -6.00 2.90
C ILE A 88 -10.06 -6.45 3.31
#